data_AF-A0A2E6D7V3-F1
#
_entry.id   AF-A0A2E6D7V3-F1
#
_cell.length_a   1.000
_cell.length_b   1.000
_cell.length_c   1.000
_cell.angle_alpha   90.00
_cell.angle_beta   90.00
_cell.angle_gamma   90.00
#
_symmetry.space_group_name_H-M   'P 1'
#
loop_
_entity.id
_entity.type
_entity.pdbx_description
1 polymer ?
#
loop_
_entity_poly.entity_id
_entity_poly.type
_entity_poly.pdbx_seq_one_letter_code
_entity_poly.pdbx_strand_id
1 'polypeptide(L)'
;MLARPLITSIHACGAGAFLSLVALSVGAFSQEPQRPPTEAPWELAPDGARGFGTSPEPEDVTDLIRSKAAADLEFVGGLLESATQVQILVALAHRRYERMGYLELVPPGEPGSRPSIADPALGHEFEVLAERFGVLLQAPDSLYTRTQALAFARMVADDRFRVRAHILKGVELDLVLLPGTLRIFTAHAHGLAGLEKGPALNTLASQADLAAARLRALRLDLEALYQPVVSATHGDSAEVVELAAALTVGDTGRAEALVGVLDARARKSARMLEQGLFTPRLDLQHVAALAERRAAWEKGARSNREMELLVPFRSTGGIGGEIGGVRATDRYQLAVNSGREGLAAAPAHPELNFSLGLCLDFIAGRGISMRYFDRFLALRGILHWEERCFSGRPLDAREAYAAWVLTGWRPPEVEDR
;
A
#
# COMPACT_ATOMS: atom_id res chain seq x y z
N MET A 1 12.43 -8.52 -64.18
CA MET A 1 11.67 -7.25 -64.10
C MET A 1 10.44 -7.53 -63.25
N LEU A 2 10.16 -7.02 -62.05
CA LEU A 2 10.72 -6.03 -61.11
C LEU A 2 10.35 -6.58 -59.69
N ALA A 3 11.32 -6.86 -58.82
CA ALA A 3 11.63 -6.14 -57.56
C ALA A 3 10.47 -5.96 -56.54
N ARG A 4 10.62 -6.62 -55.37
CA ARG A 4 10.09 -6.23 -54.03
C ARG A 4 10.97 -5.07 -53.48
N PRO A 5 10.53 -4.18 -52.56
CA PRO A 5 10.44 -4.54 -51.13
C PRO A 5 9.44 -3.75 -50.22
N LEU A 6 9.38 -4.21 -48.96
CA LEU A 6 8.93 -3.54 -47.74
C LEU A 6 9.62 -2.17 -47.50
N ILE A 7 8.92 -1.24 -46.82
CA ILE A 7 9.39 -0.11 -45.95
C ILE A 7 8.11 0.67 -45.54
N THR A 8 7.63 0.54 -44.29
CA THR A 8 7.80 1.46 -43.14
C THR A 8 7.36 2.92 -43.31
N SER A 9 6.59 3.35 -42.29
CA SER A 9 6.63 4.66 -41.60
C SER A 9 5.49 5.68 -41.81
N ILE A 10 4.89 6.04 -40.66
CA ILE A 10 4.49 7.39 -40.18
C ILE A 10 3.23 8.02 -40.80
N HIS A 11 2.17 8.16 -39.98
CA HIS A 11 1.51 9.44 -39.63
C HIS A 11 0.20 9.23 -38.86
N ALA A 12 0.16 9.69 -37.60
CA ALA A 12 -1.04 10.24 -36.95
C ALA A 12 -0.54 11.05 -35.73
N CYS A 13 -0.29 12.35 -35.88
CA CYS A 13 -1.25 13.42 -35.61
C CYS A 13 -1.84 13.40 -34.19
N GLY A 14 -1.34 14.33 -33.35
CA GLY A 14 -2.14 15.08 -32.38
C GLY A 14 -2.66 14.35 -31.14
N ALA A 15 -1.91 14.44 -30.03
CA ALA A 15 -2.46 14.25 -28.70
C ALA A 15 -1.90 15.32 -27.74
N GLY A 16 -2.17 16.58 -28.06
CA GLY A 16 -2.14 17.68 -27.10
C GLY A 16 -3.57 17.97 -26.65
N ALA A 17 -4.05 17.26 -25.63
CA ALA A 17 -5.26 17.59 -24.86
C ALA A 17 -5.48 16.52 -23.77
N PHE A 18 -4.90 16.70 -22.57
CA PHE A 18 -5.37 16.03 -21.35
C PHE A 18 -5.05 16.88 -20.10
N LEU A 19 -5.27 18.19 -20.22
CA LEU A 19 -5.26 19.15 -19.12
C LEU A 19 -6.41 20.14 -19.38
N SER A 20 -7.63 19.75 -19.01
CA SER A 20 -8.75 20.64 -18.70
C SER A 20 -10.02 19.82 -18.46
N LEU A 21 -10.34 19.57 -17.18
CA LEU A 21 -11.74 19.49 -16.76
C LEU A 21 -11.85 19.81 -15.26
N VAL A 22 -11.51 21.05 -14.92
CA VAL A 22 -12.13 21.75 -13.79
C VAL A 22 -13.04 22.78 -14.42
N ALA A 23 -14.35 22.50 -14.42
CA ALA A 23 -15.36 23.49 -14.77
C ALA A 23 -16.59 23.26 -13.88
N LEU A 24 -16.73 24.15 -12.90
CA LEU A 24 -17.93 24.42 -12.12
C LEU A 24 -19.17 24.47 -13.02
N SER A 25 -20.22 23.75 -12.64
CA SER A 25 -21.59 24.12 -13.01
C SER A 25 -22.48 24.05 -11.77
N VAL A 26 -22.62 25.22 -11.15
CA VAL A 26 -23.73 25.55 -10.24
C VAL A 26 -24.97 25.71 -11.12
N GLY A 27 -25.97 24.86 -10.93
CA GLY A 27 -27.26 24.90 -11.63
C GLY A 27 -28.35 24.31 -10.76
N ALA A 28 -29.19 25.19 -10.20
CA ALA A 28 -30.23 24.91 -9.23
C ALA A 28 -31.28 23.88 -9.71
N PHE A 29 -31.58 22.88 -8.88
CA PHE A 29 -32.86 22.16 -8.90
C PHE A 29 -33.27 21.77 -7.47
N SER A 30 -34.41 22.33 -7.05
CA SER A 30 -35.30 21.98 -5.93
C SER A 30 -34.69 21.68 -4.55
N GLN A 31 -34.73 22.70 -3.69
CA GLN A 31 -34.63 22.53 -2.24
C GLN A 31 -35.88 21.82 -1.70
N GLU A 32 -35.79 20.50 -1.51
CA GLU A 32 -36.48 19.87 -0.39
C GLU A 32 -35.86 20.40 0.92
N PRO A 33 -36.63 20.54 2.01
CA PRO A 33 -36.12 21.09 3.25
C PRO A 33 -34.94 20.22 3.74
N GLN A 34 -33.73 20.76 3.59
CA GLN A 34 -32.52 20.21 4.18
C GLN A 34 -32.81 20.06 5.67
N ARG A 35 -32.87 18.81 6.15
CA ARG A 35 -32.54 18.57 7.55
C ARG A 35 -31.24 19.31 7.82
N PRO A 36 -31.13 20.10 8.90
CA PRO A 36 -29.84 20.65 9.29
C PRO A 36 -28.84 19.49 9.29
N PRO A 37 -27.57 19.70 8.89
CA PRO A 37 -26.56 18.66 9.02
C PRO A 37 -26.63 18.24 10.48
N THR A 38 -27.11 17.01 10.70
CA THR A 38 -27.08 16.38 12.01
C THR A 38 -25.65 16.62 12.50
N GLU A 39 -25.46 17.21 13.67
CA GLU A 39 -24.14 17.33 14.30
C GLU A 39 -23.53 15.93 14.23
N ALA A 40 -22.69 15.72 13.23
CA ALA A 40 -22.43 14.37 12.79
C ALA A 40 -21.47 13.78 13.85
N PRO A 41 -21.69 12.56 14.34
CA PRO A 41 -20.91 11.97 15.45
C PRO A 41 -19.43 11.73 15.09
N TRP A 42 -19.00 12.18 13.92
CA TRP A 42 -17.69 11.97 13.33
C TRP A 42 -16.68 12.94 13.93
N GLU A 43 -15.76 12.41 14.72
CA GLU A 43 -14.58 13.17 15.18
C GLU A 43 -13.64 13.47 14.00
N LEU A 44 -12.76 14.47 14.19
CA LEU A 44 -11.78 14.85 13.19
C LEU A 44 -10.67 13.80 13.09
N ALA A 45 -10.24 13.51 11.87
CA ALA A 45 -9.02 12.78 11.58
C ALA A 45 -7.80 13.58 12.09
N PRO A 46 -6.62 12.94 12.21
CA PRO A 46 -5.41 13.57 12.74
C PRO A 46 -4.96 14.87 12.04
N ASP A 47 -5.31 15.04 10.76
CA ASP A 47 -5.03 16.24 9.97
C ASP A 47 -6.12 17.33 10.07
N GLY A 48 -7.14 17.13 10.92
CA GLY A 48 -8.27 18.04 11.10
C GLY A 48 -9.35 17.92 10.03
N ALA A 49 -9.22 16.97 9.09
CA ALA A 49 -10.29 16.65 8.15
C ALA A 49 -11.37 15.78 8.83
N ARG A 50 -12.51 15.59 8.16
CA ARG A 50 -13.53 14.62 8.61
C ARG A 50 -12.93 13.21 8.70
N GLY A 51 -13.23 12.47 9.77
CA GLY A 51 -12.83 11.08 9.98
C GLY A 51 -14.01 10.19 10.36
N PHE A 52 -13.72 8.95 10.76
CA PHE A 52 -14.67 8.02 11.35
C PHE A 52 -14.75 8.17 12.89
N GLY A 53 -13.68 8.69 13.51
CA GLY A 53 -13.58 8.94 14.94
C GLY A 53 -13.20 7.73 15.80
N THR A 54 -13.20 7.91 17.12
CA THR A 54 -12.63 6.94 18.07
C THR A 54 -13.60 5.89 18.61
N SER A 55 -14.92 6.11 18.47
CA SER A 55 -15.93 5.18 18.96
C SER A 55 -17.17 5.11 18.03
N PRO A 56 -17.00 4.77 16.75
CA PRO A 56 -18.13 4.68 15.84
C PRO A 56 -19.03 3.47 16.19
N GLU A 57 -20.33 3.62 15.97
CA GLU A 57 -21.27 2.50 16.03
C GLU A 57 -21.35 1.79 14.67
N PRO A 58 -21.68 0.48 14.64
CA PRO A 58 -21.92 -0.24 13.39
C PRO A 58 -23.03 0.39 12.53
N GLU A 59 -24.03 0.97 13.18
CA GLU A 59 -25.13 1.69 12.55
C GLU A 59 -24.63 2.96 11.84
N ASP A 60 -23.75 3.74 12.48
CA ASP A 60 -23.16 4.94 11.88
C ASP A 60 -22.40 4.59 10.59
N VAL A 61 -21.64 3.50 10.59
CA VAL A 61 -20.92 3.01 9.39
C VAL A 61 -21.92 2.66 8.28
N THR A 62 -23.00 1.96 8.63
CA THR A 62 -24.03 1.57 7.67
C THR A 62 -24.72 2.80 7.06
N ASP A 63 -25.08 3.76 7.91
CA ASP A 63 -25.73 5.01 7.51
C ASP A 63 -24.81 5.85 6.62
N LEU A 64 -23.53 5.97 6.98
CA LEU A 64 -22.53 6.69 6.18
C LEU A 64 -22.37 6.08 4.79
N ILE A 65 -22.13 4.78 4.71
CA ILE A 65 -21.86 4.09 3.44
C ILE A 65 -23.09 4.08 2.53
N ARG A 66 -24.31 4.02 3.09
CA ARG A 66 -25.57 4.06 2.33
C ARG A 66 -26.09 5.47 2.10
N SER A 67 -25.47 6.49 2.68
CA SER A 67 -25.92 7.88 2.59
C SER A 67 -25.93 8.36 1.14
N LYS A 68 -26.95 9.16 0.82
CA LYS A 68 -27.05 9.90 -0.45
C LYS A 68 -26.73 11.37 -0.28
N ALA A 69 -26.37 11.81 0.93
CA ALA A 69 -26.01 13.19 1.18
C ALA A 69 -24.70 13.52 0.47
N ALA A 70 -24.66 14.67 -0.22
CA ALA A 70 -23.50 15.07 -1.02
C ALA A 70 -22.19 15.09 -0.22
N ALA A 71 -22.23 15.58 1.03
CA ALA A 71 -21.06 15.64 1.91
C ALA A 71 -20.52 14.26 2.33
N ASP A 72 -21.40 13.26 2.45
CA ASP A 72 -21.00 11.88 2.78
C ASP A 72 -20.40 11.19 1.56
N LEU A 73 -21.01 11.37 0.39
CA LEU A 73 -20.49 10.88 -0.88
C LEU A 73 -19.12 11.49 -1.21
N GLU A 74 -18.95 12.80 -1.00
CA GLU A 74 -17.67 13.49 -1.19
C GLU A 74 -16.61 12.97 -0.21
N PHE A 75 -16.97 12.76 1.05
CA PHE A 75 -16.07 12.20 2.06
C PHE A 75 -15.61 10.78 1.69
N VAL A 76 -16.53 9.85 1.46
CA VAL A 76 -16.21 8.46 1.12
C VAL A 76 -15.48 8.37 -0.22
N GLY A 77 -15.92 9.15 -1.22
CA GLY A 77 -15.26 9.26 -2.52
C GLY A 77 -13.81 9.74 -2.40
N GLY A 78 -13.58 10.79 -1.61
CA GLY A 78 -12.23 11.31 -1.35
C GLY A 78 -11.31 10.29 -0.67
N LEU A 79 -11.84 9.48 0.26
CA LEU A 79 -11.08 8.40 0.88
C LEU A 79 -10.68 7.31 -0.13
N LEU A 80 -11.61 6.90 -1.00
CA LEU A 80 -11.36 5.91 -2.03
C LEU A 80 -10.30 6.40 -3.03
N GLU A 81 -10.36 7.66 -3.42
CA GLU A 81 -9.41 8.26 -4.37
C GLU A 81 -8.01 8.46 -3.78
N SER A 82 -7.89 8.71 -2.47
CA SER A 82 -6.62 9.06 -1.81
C SER A 82 -5.53 8.01 -2.05
N ALA A 83 -5.86 6.72 -1.89
CA ALA A 83 -4.90 5.64 -2.11
C ALA A 83 -4.48 5.54 -3.60
N THR A 84 -5.44 5.65 -4.51
CA THR A 84 -5.19 5.59 -5.96
C THR A 84 -4.32 6.76 -6.44
N GLN A 85 -4.58 7.98 -5.96
CA GLN A 85 -3.80 9.16 -6.33
C GLN A 85 -2.34 9.04 -5.87
N VAL A 86 -2.10 8.56 -4.64
CA VAL A 86 -0.74 8.28 -4.15
C VAL A 86 -0.06 7.20 -4.99
N GLN A 87 -0.74 6.09 -5.29
CA GLN A 87 -0.19 5.03 -6.14
C GLN A 87 0.21 5.54 -7.54
N ILE A 88 -0.61 6.41 -8.16
CA ILE A 88 -0.29 7.04 -9.44
C ILE A 88 0.98 7.88 -9.32
N LEU A 89 1.10 8.72 -8.28
CA LEU A 89 2.28 9.58 -8.09
C LEU A 89 3.55 8.76 -7.82
N VAL A 90 3.44 7.69 -7.04
CA VAL A 90 4.52 6.72 -6.79
C VAL A 90 4.95 6.04 -8.11
N ALA A 91 3.99 5.58 -8.92
CA ALA A 91 4.26 4.99 -10.23
C ALA A 91 4.94 5.97 -11.19
N LEU A 92 4.53 7.24 -11.20
CA LEU A 92 5.18 8.29 -11.99
C LEU A 92 6.62 8.54 -11.55
N ALA A 93 6.88 8.56 -10.23
CA ALA A 93 8.23 8.65 -9.69
C ALA A 93 9.07 7.42 -10.07
N HIS A 94 8.52 6.22 -9.93
CA HIS A 94 9.18 4.96 -10.31
C HIS A 94 9.62 4.99 -11.78
N ARG A 95 8.71 5.33 -12.70
CA ARG A 95 9.01 5.45 -14.14
C ARG A 95 10.10 6.48 -14.43
N ARG A 96 10.19 7.54 -13.64
CA ARG A 96 11.27 8.53 -13.75
C ARG A 96 12.61 7.89 -13.37
N TYR A 97 12.69 7.21 -12.24
CA TYR A 97 13.93 6.60 -11.75
C TYR A 97 14.40 5.42 -12.61
N GLU A 98 13.45 4.65 -13.14
CA GLU A 98 13.71 3.64 -14.18
C GLU A 98 14.42 4.28 -15.38
N ARG A 99 13.90 5.39 -15.91
CA ARG A 99 14.54 6.11 -17.03
C ARG A 99 15.90 6.72 -16.68
N MET A 100 16.14 7.04 -15.40
CA MET A 100 17.43 7.53 -14.93
C MET A 100 18.44 6.41 -14.65
N GLY A 101 18.03 5.14 -14.79
CA GLY A 101 18.88 3.96 -14.57
C GLY A 101 19.09 3.62 -13.10
N TYR A 102 18.33 4.22 -12.16
CA TYR A 102 18.55 4.01 -10.73
C TYR A 102 18.22 2.57 -10.32
N LEU A 103 17.21 1.97 -10.95
CA LEU A 103 16.79 0.59 -10.68
C LEU A 103 17.82 -0.43 -11.16
N GLU A 104 18.70 -0.07 -12.10
CA GLU A 104 19.81 -0.91 -12.57
C GLU A 104 20.96 -1.01 -11.56
N LEU A 105 20.90 -0.21 -10.48
CA LEU A 105 21.83 -0.27 -9.36
C LEU A 105 21.46 -1.37 -8.35
N VAL A 106 20.28 -2.00 -8.49
CA VAL A 106 19.85 -3.12 -7.65
C VAL A 106 20.27 -4.44 -8.32
N PRO A 107 21.02 -5.32 -7.62
CA PRO A 107 21.35 -6.65 -8.11
C PRO A 107 20.10 -7.46 -8.46
N PRO A 108 20.11 -8.23 -9.56
CA PRO A 108 18.98 -9.04 -9.96
C PRO A 108 18.67 -10.13 -8.93
N GLY A 109 17.40 -10.24 -8.53
CA GLY A 109 16.90 -11.30 -7.64
C GLY A 109 16.71 -10.90 -6.18
N GLU A 110 16.95 -9.63 -5.86
CA GLU A 110 16.73 -9.09 -4.51
C GLU A 110 15.36 -8.37 -4.42
N PRO A 111 14.77 -8.23 -3.22
CA PRO A 111 13.57 -7.41 -3.02
C PRO A 111 13.81 -6.01 -3.60
N GLY A 112 12.91 -5.52 -4.47
CA GLY A 112 13.11 -4.29 -5.25
C GLY A 112 13.54 -4.50 -6.72
N SER A 113 13.78 -5.75 -7.14
CA SER A 113 14.13 -6.10 -8.53
C SER A 113 12.90 -6.11 -9.44
N ARG A 114 12.42 -4.93 -9.86
CA ARG A 114 11.34 -4.74 -10.85
C ARG A 114 9.96 -5.26 -10.38
N PRO A 115 9.22 -4.50 -9.58
CA PRO A 115 7.85 -4.83 -9.24
C PRO A 115 6.95 -4.46 -10.42
N SER A 116 5.70 -4.91 -10.38
CA SER A 116 4.70 -4.35 -11.28
C SER A 116 4.42 -2.88 -10.92
N ILE A 117 4.16 -2.04 -11.91
CA ILE A 117 3.70 -0.65 -11.71
C ILE A 117 2.37 -0.61 -10.91
N ALA A 118 1.65 -1.73 -10.84
CA ALA A 118 0.42 -1.87 -10.07
C ALA A 118 0.65 -2.39 -8.63
N ASP A 119 1.89 -2.61 -8.20
CA ASP A 119 2.18 -3.19 -6.88
C ASP A 119 2.07 -2.12 -5.76
N PRO A 120 1.21 -2.32 -4.74
CA PRO A 120 1.18 -1.46 -3.55
C PRO A 120 2.55 -1.35 -2.83
N ALA A 121 3.45 -2.31 -3.06
CA ALA A 121 4.80 -2.36 -2.50
C ALA A 121 5.82 -1.43 -3.19
N LEU A 122 5.42 -0.69 -4.24
CA LEU A 122 6.31 0.26 -4.94
C LEU A 122 6.98 1.28 -4.01
N GLY A 123 6.33 1.65 -2.90
CA GLY A 123 6.93 2.55 -1.91
C GLY A 123 8.13 1.95 -1.17
N HIS A 124 8.10 0.65 -0.89
CA HIS A 124 9.20 -0.06 -0.22
C HIS A 124 10.46 -0.15 -1.08
N GLU A 125 10.32 -0.12 -2.40
CA GLU A 125 11.50 -0.13 -3.27
C GLU A 125 12.35 1.12 -3.14
N PHE A 126 11.72 2.28 -2.96
CA PHE A 126 12.47 3.50 -2.71
C PHE A 126 13.14 3.48 -1.34
N GLU A 127 12.52 2.85 -0.34
CA GLU A 127 13.15 2.59 0.96
C GLU A 127 14.36 1.66 0.79
N VAL A 128 14.21 0.53 0.10
CA VAL A 128 15.30 -0.42 -0.18
C VAL A 128 16.43 0.24 -0.98
N LEU A 129 16.12 0.99 -2.02
CA LEU A 129 17.09 1.75 -2.82
C LEU A 129 17.84 2.78 -1.96
N ALA A 130 17.14 3.49 -1.07
CA ALA A 130 17.75 4.48 -0.19
C ALA A 130 18.58 3.86 0.94
N GLU A 131 18.20 2.70 1.48
CA GLU A 131 18.99 1.96 2.47
C GLU A 131 20.24 1.35 1.84
N ARG A 132 20.11 0.83 0.62
CA ARG A 132 21.23 0.28 -0.17
C ARG A 132 22.19 1.33 -0.67
N PHE A 133 21.78 2.57 -0.83
CA PHE A 133 22.67 3.68 -1.13
C PHE A 133 23.88 3.73 -0.19
N GLY A 134 23.67 3.50 1.12
CA GLY A 134 24.76 3.45 2.10
C GLY A 134 25.73 2.27 1.90
N VAL A 135 25.25 1.15 1.36
CA VAL A 135 26.03 -0.07 1.11
C VAL A 135 26.78 0.02 -0.23
N LEU A 136 26.13 0.52 -1.29
CA LEU A 136 26.73 0.75 -2.61
C LEU A 136 27.90 1.75 -2.55
N LEU A 137 27.86 2.68 -1.59
CA LEU A 137 28.95 3.61 -1.25
C LEU A 137 30.17 2.93 -0.61
N GLN A 138 29.98 1.79 0.04
CA GLN A 138 30.99 1.07 0.82
C GLN A 138 31.54 -0.17 0.10
N ALA A 139 31.18 -0.38 -1.17
CA ALA A 139 31.67 -1.48 -2.00
C ALA A 139 32.71 -0.98 -3.03
N PRO A 140 34.00 -0.86 -2.64
CA PRO A 140 35.07 -0.35 -3.50
C PRO A 140 35.50 -1.30 -4.64
N ASP A 141 35.07 -2.56 -4.62
CA ASP A 141 35.62 -3.61 -5.50
C ASP A 141 34.82 -3.88 -6.79
N SER A 142 33.69 -3.18 -7.01
CA SER A 142 32.89 -3.34 -8.22
C SER A 142 33.12 -2.20 -9.22
N LEU A 143 33.78 -2.49 -10.34
CA LEU A 143 33.82 -1.57 -11.48
C LEU A 143 32.41 -1.36 -12.03
N TYR A 144 31.90 -0.13 -11.92
CA TYR A 144 30.62 0.26 -12.51
C TYR A 144 30.76 0.39 -14.03
N THR A 145 29.76 -0.06 -14.79
CA THR A 145 29.65 0.36 -16.20
C THR A 145 29.44 1.88 -16.27
N ARG A 146 29.81 2.53 -17.38
CA ARG A 146 29.62 3.99 -17.57
C ARG A 146 28.18 4.44 -17.25
N THR A 147 27.19 3.63 -17.64
CA THR A 147 25.76 3.91 -17.37
C THR A 147 25.44 3.83 -15.89
N GLN A 148 25.89 2.78 -15.20
CA GLN A 148 25.67 2.62 -13.77
C GLN A 148 26.43 3.68 -12.95
N ALA A 149 27.66 4.02 -13.33
CA ALA A 149 28.45 5.07 -12.68
C ALA A 149 27.76 6.44 -12.78
N LEU A 150 27.18 6.76 -13.94
CA LEU A 150 26.42 8.00 -14.13
C LEU A 150 25.09 7.98 -13.37
N ALA A 151 24.36 6.87 -13.38
CA ALA A 151 23.13 6.71 -12.61
C ALA A 151 23.39 6.89 -11.12
N PHE A 152 24.46 6.26 -10.60
CA PHE A 152 24.90 6.40 -9.22
C PHE A 152 25.25 7.85 -8.88
N ALA A 153 26.09 8.51 -9.68
CA ALA A 153 26.49 9.89 -9.44
C ALA A 153 25.30 10.87 -9.43
N ARG A 154 24.34 10.68 -10.34
CA ARG A 154 23.07 11.44 -10.35
C ARG A 154 22.25 11.19 -9.09
N MET A 155 22.15 9.93 -8.66
CA MET A 155 21.37 9.55 -7.48
C MET A 155 21.96 10.12 -6.18
N VAL A 156 23.30 10.16 -6.05
CA VAL A 156 23.98 10.81 -4.90
C VAL A 156 23.56 12.27 -4.78
N ALA A 157 23.43 12.97 -5.92
CA ALA A 157 23.09 14.39 -6.00
C ALA A 157 21.59 14.68 -5.96
N ASP A 158 20.72 13.67 -6.13
CA ASP A 158 19.26 13.84 -6.19
C ASP A 158 18.68 13.99 -4.77
N ASP A 159 18.47 15.25 -4.36
CA ASP A 159 17.85 15.60 -3.09
C ASP A 159 16.38 15.17 -3.03
N ARG A 160 15.62 15.34 -4.12
CA ARG A 160 14.20 14.94 -4.17
C ARG A 160 14.04 13.43 -4.10
N PHE A 161 14.96 12.65 -4.65
CA PHE A 161 14.95 11.19 -4.46
C PHE A 161 15.02 10.83 -2.98
N ARG A 162 15.92 11.45 -2.23
CA ARG A 162 16.07 11.22 -0.78
C ARG A 162 14.80 11.59 -0.03
N VAL A 163 14.24 12.75 -0.33
CA VAL A 163 13.00 13.20 0.30
C VAL A 163 11.84 12.25 -0.02
N ARG A 164 11.70 11.82 -1.29
CA ARG A 164 10.66 10.85 -1.69
C ARG A 164 10.85 9.50 -0.98
N ALA A 165 12.07 8.99 -0.89
CA ALA A 165 12.35 7.74 -0.18
C ALA A 165 12.04 7.87 1.33
N HIS A 166 12.31 9.02 1.93
CA HIS A 166 11.97 9.28 3.33
C HIS A 166 10.45 9.31 3.58
N ILE A 167 9.69 10.09 2.80
CA ILE A 167 8.23 10.24 3.01
C ILE A 167 7.43 9.00 2.59
N LEU A 168 7.99 8.14 1.71
CA LEU A 168 7.35 6.89 1.28
C LEU A 168 7.63 5.72 2.22
N LYS A 169 8.47 5.91 3.24
CA LYS A 169 8.77 4.88 4.23
C LYS A 169 7.49 4.38 4.92
N GLY A 170 7.23 3.08 4.80
CA GLY A 170 6.07 2.42 5.42
C GLY A 170 4.70 2.78 4.84
N VAL A 171 4.64 3.45 3.67
CA VAL A 171 3.37 3.82 3.01
C VAL A 171 2.52 2.62 2.63
N GLU A 172 3.13 1.45 2.41
CA GLU A 172 2.43 0.22 2.04
C GLU A 172 1.30 -0.11 3.01
N LEU A 173 1.54 0.11 4.30
CA LEU A 173 0.55 -0.17 5.33
C LEU A 173 -0.64 0.80 5.22
N ASP A 174 -0.40 2.07 4.88
CA ASP A 174 -1.47 3.04 4.62
C ASP A 174 -2.30 2.63 3.39
N LEU A 175 -1.62 2.19 2.32
CA LEU A 175 -2.24 1.73 1.07
C LEU A 175 -3.02 0.42 1.21
N VAL A 176 -2.75 -0.37 2.26
CA VAL A 176 -3.51 -1.58 2.59
C VAL A 176 -4.65 -1.26 3.57
N LEU A 177 -4.37 -0.53 4.64
CA LEU A 177 -5.31 -0.33 5.74
C LEU A 177 -6.53 0.51 5.33
N LEU A 178 -6.33 1.62 4.61
CA LEU A 178 -7.46 2.47 4.24
C LEU A 178 -8.41 1.75 3.27
N PRO A 179 -7.96 1.25 2.10
CA PRO A 179 -8.85 0.51 1.21
C PRO A 179 -9.42 -0.75 1.85
N GLY A 180 -8.63 -1.47 2.65
CA GLY A 180 -9.09 -2.67 3.35
C GLY A 180 -10.22 -2.37 4.34
N THR A 181 -10.09 -1.31 5.13
CA THR A 181 -11.13 -0.88 6.09
C THR A 181 -12.39 -0.43 5.38
N LEU A 182 -12.27 0.36 4.31
CA LEU A 182 -13.42 0.78 3.50
C LEU A 182 -14.17 -0.42 2.92
N ARG A 183 -13.47 -1.45 2.44
CA ARG A 183 -14.11 -2.68 1.94
C ARG A 183 -14.82 -3.47 3.04
N ILE A 184 -14.26 -3.51 4.25
CA ILE A 184 -14.96 -4.10 5.41
C ILE A 184 -16.22 -3.30 5.75
N PHE A 185 -16.15 -1.97 5.74
CA PHE A 185 -17.30 -1.10 6.00
C PHE A 185 -18.39 -1.27 4.94
N THR A 186 -18.00 -1.33 3.66
CA THR A 186 -18.92 -1.65 2.56
C THR A 186 -19.55 -3.02 2.75
N ALA A 187 -18.75 -4.06 3.04
CA ALA A 187 -19.29 -5.40 3.31
C ALA A 187 -20.30 -5.39 4.46
N HIS A 188 -19.99 -4.68 5.54
CA HIS A 188 -20.89 -4.50 6.68
C HIS A 188 -22.20 -3.82 6.29
N ALA A 189 -22.12 -2.74 5.53
CA ALA A 189 -23.29 -2.04 5.02
C ALA A 189 -24.12 -2.91 4.06
N HIS A 190 -23.62 -4.04 3.56
CA HIS A 190 -24.38 -5.04 2.80
C HIS A 190 -24.87 -6.22 3.65
N GLY A 191 -24.72 -6.17 4.98
CA GLY A 191 -25.13 -7.23 5.91
C GLY A 191 -24.10 -8.36 6.04
N LEU A 192 -22.87 -8.14 5.57
CA LEU A 192 -21.78 -9.13 5.54
C LEU A 192 -20.62 -8.69 6.44
N ALA A 193 -19.58 -9.51 6.61
CA ALA A 193 -18.43 -9.24 7.50
C ALA A 193 -18.74 -9.02 9.02
N GLY A 194 -19.99 -8.73 9.40
CA GLY A 194 -20.50 -8.67 10.76
C GLY A 194 -19.64 -7.83 11.72
N LEU A 195 -19.56 -6.51 11.51
CA LEU A 195 -18.95 -5.60 12.48
C LEU A 195 -19.80 -5.53 13.74
N GLU A 196 -19.14 -5.58 14.88
CA GLU A 196 -19.75 -5.45 16.21
C GLU A 196 -19.18 -4.20 16.88
N LYS A 197 -20.00 -3.57 17.72
CA LYS A 197 -19.54 -2.47 18.58
C LYS A 197 -18.42 -2.98 19.48
N GLY A 198 -17.31 -2.25 19.53
CA GLY A 198 -16.23 -2.54 20.47
C GLY A 198 -14.84 -2.22 19.95
N PRO A 199 -13.79 -2.69 20.64
CA PRO A 199 -12.41 -2.29 20.39
C PRO A 199 -11.94 -2.53 18.95
N ALA A 200 -12.38 -3.61 18.31
CA ALA A 200 -11.98 -3.91 16.93
C ALA A 200 -12.49 -2.86 15.92
N LEU A 201 -13.72 -2.37 16.09
CA LEU A 201 -14.29 -1.32 15.24
C LEU A 201 -13.58 0.02 15.48
N ASN A 202 -13.32 0.37 16.75
CA ASN A 202 -12.56 1.56 17.12
C ASN A 202 -11.13 1.54 16.54
N THR A 203 -10.48 0.38 16.58
CA THR A 203 -9.18 0.17 15.94
C THR A 203 -9.28 0.33 14.43
N LEU A 204 -10.26 -0.28 13.75
CA LEU A 204 -10.44 -0.08 12.30
C LEU A 204 -10.58 1.41 11.93
N ALA A 205 -11.46 2.13 12.63
CA ALA A 205 -11.77 3.53 12.38
C ALA A 205 -10.55 4.44 12.59
N SER A 206 -9.92 4.37 13.77
CA SER A 206 -8.74 5.18 14.10
C SER A 206 -7.56 4.92 13.16
N GLN A 207 -7.35 3.67 12.76
CA GLN A 207 -6.28 3.29 11.84
C GLN A 207 -6.56 3.76 10.41
N ALA A 208 -7.82 3.73 9.98
CA ALA A 208 -8.25 4.30 8.70
C ALA A 208 -8.13 5.82 8.66
N ASP A 209 -8.48 6.52 9.75
CA ASP A 209 -8.33 7.97 9.86
C ASP A 209 -6.86 8.40 9.78
N LEU A 210 -5.97 7.69 10.49
CA LEU A 210 -4.54 7.92 10.43
C LEU A 210 -3.96 7.64 9.04
N ALA A 211 -4.38 6.54 8.39
CA ALA A 211 -3.97 6.21 7.02
C ALA A 211 -4.48 7.26 6.03
N ALA A 212 -5.72 7.72 6.17
CA ALA A 212 -6.30 8.75 5.30
C ALA A 212 -5.57 10.09 5.44
N ALA A 213 -5.30 10.54 6.67
CA ALA A 213 -4.53 11.75 6.93
C ALA A 213 -3.14 11.68 6.30
N ARG A 214 -2.44 10.54 6.46
CA ARG A 214 -1.13 10.30 5.84
C ARG A 214 -1.18 10.29 4.33
N LEU A 215 -2.14 9.60 3.72
CA LEU A 215 -2.25 9.55 2.25
C LEU A 215 -2.59 10.92 1.65
N ARG A 216 -3.42 11.74 2.32
CA ARG A 216 -3.68 13.13 1.89
C ARG A 216 -2.43 14.00 1.98
N ALA A 217 -1.69 13.93 3.08
CA ALA A 217 -0.43 14.65 3.25
C ALA A 217 0.60 14.23 2.21
N LEU A 218 0.75 12.92 2.01
CA LEU A 218 1.69 12.34 1.06
C LEU A 218 1.36 12.71 -0.38
N ARG A 219 0.08 12.75 -0.76
CA ARG A 219 -0.34 13.23 -2.08
C ARG A 219 0.18 14.65 -2.33
N LEU A 220 -0.05 15.57 -1.40
CA LEU A 220 0.40 16.96 -1.52
C LEU A 220 1.93 17.05 -1.62
N ASP A 221 2.64 16.26 -0.82
CA ASP A 221 4.11 16.23 -0.85
C ASP A 221 4.65 15.67 -2.17
N LEU A 222 4.06 14.59 -2.68
CA LEU A 222 4.45 13.99 -3.95
C LEU A 222 4.14 14.92 -5.15
N GLU A 223 3.02 15.64 -5.10
CA GLU A 223 2.69 16.70 -6.06
C GLU A 223 3.73 17.84 -6.03
N ALA A 224 4.11 18.30 -4.83
CA ALA A 224 5.12 19.34 -4.67
C ALA A 224 6.52 18.89 -5.13
N LEU A 225 6.83 17.60 -4.92
CA LEU A 225 8.09 17.00 -5.36
C LEU A 225 8.08 16.61 -6.84
N TYR A 226 6.94 16.66 -7.52
CA TYR A 226 6.81 16.21 -8.90
C TYR A 226 7.83 16.90 -9.81
N GLN A 227 8.47 16.09 -10.65
CA GLN A 227 9.36 16.56 -11.70
C GLN A 227 8.93 15.91 -13.00
N PRO A 228 8.44 16.70 -13.99
CA PRO A 228 8.14 16.14 -15.28
C PRO A 228 9.41 15.49 -15.85
N VAL A 229 9.21 14.45 -16.66
CA VAL A 229 10.33 13.83 -17.38
C VAL A 229 10.74 14.78 -18.50
N VAL A 230 11.53 15.79 -18.17
CA VAL A 230 12.15 16.67 -19.16
C VAL A 230 13.24 15.87 -19.85
N SER A 231 13.22 15.83 -21.18
CA SER A 231 14.30 15.27 -22.00
C SER A 231 15.62 15.89 -21.55
N ALA A 232 16.65 15.06 -21.35
CA ALA A 232 17.96 15.36 -20.78
C ALA A 232 18.71 16.53 -21.48
N THR A 233 18.25 17.76 -21.23
CA THR A 233 18.77 19.00 -21.86
C THR A 233 19.29 19.99 -20.84
N HIS A 234 19.09 19.75 -19.55
CA HIS A 234 19.92 20.35 -18.50
C HIS A 234 21.05 19.36 -18.24
N GLY A 235 22.26 19.69 -18.72
CA GLY A 235 23.43 18.82 -18.55
C GLY A 235 23.69 18.52 -17.08
N ASP A 236 24.22 17.33 -16.79
CA ASP A 236 24.67 16.97 -15.45
C ASP A 236 25.70 17.99 -14.95
N SER A 237 25.69 18.31 -13.66
CA SER A 237 26.72 19.17 -13.05
C SER A 237 28.12 18.57 -13.25
N ALA A 238 29.13 19.42 -13.33
CA ALA A 238 30.53 18.99 -13.51
C ALA A 238 30.93 17.93 -12.48
N GLU A 239 30.54 18.10 -11.21
CA GLU A 239 30.85 17.16 -10.13
C GLU A 239 30.20 15.78 -10.31
N VAL A 240 29.01 15.70 -10.92
CA VAL A 240 28.32 14.43 -11.23
C VAL A 240 29.03 13.70 -12.37
N VAL A 241 29.44 14.43 -13.41
CA VAL A 241 30.22 13.87 -14.52
C VAL A 241 31.58 13.38 -14.04
N GLU A 242 32.23 14.15 -13.17
CA GLU A 242 33.52 13.82 -12.59
C GLU A 242 33.45 12.58 -11.69
N LEU A 243 32.41 12.47 -10.86
CA LEU A 243 32.18 11.29 -10.02
C LEU A 243 31.94 10.05 -10.88
N ALA A 244 31.10 10.15 -11.91
CA ALA A 244 30.86 9.04 -12.82
C ALA A 244 32.15 8.58 -13.52
N ALA A 245 33.02 9.53 -13.92
CA ALA A 245 34.32 9.21 -14.51
C ALA A 245 35.25 8.50 -13.52
N ALA A 246 35.35 8.99 -12.28
CA ALA A 246 36.16 8.38 -11.22
C ALA A 246 35.72 6.94 -10.92
N LEU A 247 34.41 6.70 -10.81
CA LEU A 247 33.84 5.36 -10.60
C LEU A 247 34.11 4.40 -11.76
N THR A 248 34.08 4.90 -13.00
CA THR A 248 34.32 4.07 -14.20
C THR A 248 35.77 3.60 -14.30
N VAL A 249 36.74 4.41 -13.84
CA VAL A 249 38.17 4.08 -13.88
C VAL A 249 38.68 3.44 -12.58
N GLY A 250 37.84 3.29 -11.56
CA GLY A 250 38.20 2.73 -10.27
C GLY A 250 39.05 3.66 -9.38
N ASP A 251 38.97 4.98 -9.56
CA ASP A 251 39.65 5.97 -8.71
C ASP A 251 38.87 6.19 -7.41
N THR A 252 39.07 5.28 -6.45
CA THR A 252 38.30 5.23 -5.19
C THR A 252 38.49 6.47 -4.34
N GLY A 253 39.72 6.97 -4.20
CA GLY A 253 40.01 8.16 -3.38
C GLY A 253 39.32 9.42 -3.91
N ARG A 254 39.30 9.62 -5.23
CA ARG A 254 38.55 10.73 -5.84
C ARG A 254 37.05 10.54 -5.77
N ALA A 255 36.56 9.31 -5.98
CA ALA A 255 35.14 9.00 -5.89
C ALA A 255 34.60 9.27 -4.48
N GLU A 256 35.30 8.84 -3.42
CA GLU A 256 34.94 9.09 -2.02
C GLU A 256 34.87 10.60 -1.71
N ALA A 257 35.85 11.38 -2.15
CA ALA A 257 35.86 12.83 -1.96
C ALA A 257 34.67 13.52 -2.64
N LEU A 258 34.38 13.17 -3.90
CA LEU A 258 33.27 13.73 -4.67
C LEU A 258 31.91 13.33 -4.10
N VAL A 259 31.77 12.07 -3.67
CA VAL A 259 30.60 11.60 -2.92
C VAL A 259 30.37 12.45 -1.67
N GLY A 260 31.41 12.69 -0.86
CA GLY A 260 31.28 13.46 0.37
C GLY A 260 30.73 14.87 0.13
N VAL A 261 31.19 15.54 -0.94
CA VAL A 261 30.72 16.86 -1.34
C VAL A 261 29.27 16.82 -1.83
N LEU A 262 28.95 15.89 -2.73
CA LEU A 262 27.61 15.77 -3.32
C LEU A 262 26.56 15.33 -2.30
N ASP A 263 26.87 14.35 -1.47
CA ASP A 263 26.00 13.84 -0.40
C ASP A 263 25.72 14.92 0.65
N ALA A 264 26.74 15.67 1.10
CA ALA A 264 26.54 16.76 2.06
C ALA A 264 25.63 17.87 1.48
N ARG A 265 25.82 18.24 0.21
CA ARG A 265 24.98 19.23 -0.49
C ARG A 265 23.55 18.73 -0.62
N ALA A 266 23.37 17.49 -1.09
CA ALA A 266 22.06 16.87 -1.26
C ALA A 266 21.32 16.73 0.07
N ARG A 267 21.98 16.32 1.15
CA ARG A 267 21.38 16.25 2.50
C ARG A 267 20.95 17.62 3.01
N LYS A 268 21.76 18.66 2.80
CA LYS A 268 21.39 20.02 3.21
C LYS A 268 20.14 20.49 2.45
N SER A 269 20.07 20.23 1.14
CA SER A 269 18.90 20.56 0.33
C SER A 269 17.66 19.76 0.74
N ALA A 270 17.80 18.44 0.90
CA ALA A 270 16.73 17.54 1.34
C ALA A 270 16.11 17.99 2.68
N ARG A 271 16.93 18.37 3.67
CA ARG A 271 16.43 18.89 4.95
C ARG A 271 15.60 20.17 4.80
N MET A 272 16.00 21.06 3.89
CA MET A 272 15.22 22.29 3.63
C MET A 272 13.89 21.98 2.95
N LEU A 273 13.88 21.01 2.02
CA LEU A 273 12.65 20.55 1.39
C LEU A 273 11.71 19.88 2.40
N GLU A 274 12.22 18.94 3.21
CA GLU A 274 11.47 18.20 4.23
C GLU A 274 10.77 19.11 5.23
N GLN A 275 11.41 20.21 5.64
CA GLN A 275 10.81 21.19 6.55
C GLN A 275 9.51 21.81 6.01
N GLY A 276 9.35 21.87 4.68
CA GLY A 276 8.16 22.39 4.01
C GLY A 276 7.03 21.38 3.82
N LEU A 277 7.29 20.10 4.02
CA LEU A 277 6.37 19.00 3.70
C LEU A 277 5.36 18.71 4.83
N PHE A 278 4.21 18.15 4.45
CA PHE A 278 3.12 17.81 5.36
C PHE A 278 3.36 16.46 6.07
N THR A 279 3.82 15.44 5.35
CA THR A 279 3.99 14.08 5.88
C THR A 279 4.99 14.03 7.03
N PRO A 280 6.19 14.63 6.94
CA PRO A 280 7.12 14.62 8.08
C PRO A 280 6.56 15.32 9.32
N ARG A 281 5.78 16.40 9.13
CA ARG A 281 5.15 17.13 10.24
C ARG A 281 4.06 16.29 10.92
N LEU A 282 3.21 15.65 10.12
CA LEU A 282 2.15 14.77 10.61
C LEU A 282 2.77 13.56 11.34
N ASP A 283 3.81 12.96 10.78
CA ASP A 283 4.50 11.81 11.38
C ASP A 283 5.12 12.16 12.72
N LEU A 284 5.75 13.35 12.84
CA LEU A 284 6.29 13.85 14.10
C LEU A 284 5.21 14.09 15.17
N GLN A 285 4.00 14.50 14.78
CA GLN A 285 2.88 14.68 15.70
C GLN A 285 2.27 13.35 16.17
N HIS A 286 2.38 12.30 15.35
CA HIS A 286 1.72 11.01 15.57
C HIS A 286 2.68 9.82 15.69
N VAL A 287 3.94 10.05 16.08
CA VAL A 287 4.98 9.00 16.20
C VAL A 287 4.50 7.80 17.01
N ALA A 288 3.86 8.04 18.15
CA ALA A 288 3.37 6.97 19.04
C ALA A 288 2.27 6.13 18.36
N ALA A 289 1.28 6.76 17.74
CA ALA A 289 0.19 6.08 17.04
C ALA A 289 0.70 5.26 15.84
N LEU A 290 1.70 5.78 15.12
CA LEU A 290 2.34 5.08 14.00
C LEU A 290 3.14 3.86 14.45
N ALA A 291 3.87 3.99 15.57
CA ALA A 291 4.59 2.89 16.17
C ALA A 291 3.64 1.79 16.69
N GLU A 292 2.56 2.18 17.38
CA GLU A 292 1.53 1.27 17.86
C GLU A 292 0.85 0.52 16.70
N ARG A 293 0.48 1.24 15.64
CA ARG A 293 -0.08 0.65 14.42
C ARG A 293 0.83 -0.40 13.80
N ARG A 294 2.13 -0.10 13.66
CA ARG A 294 3.10 -1.06 13.12
C ARG A 294 3.25 -2.28 14.04
N ALA A 295 3.36 -2.06 15.35
CA ALA A 295 3.45 -3.15 16.33
C ALA A 295 2.18 -4.04 16.34
N ALA A 296 1.00 -3.44 16.15
CA ALA A 296 -0.26 -4.14 16.04
C ALA A 296 -0.32 -5.01 14.77
N TRP A 297 0.10 -4.48 13.62
CA TRP A 297 0.18 -5.24 12.37
C TRP A 297 1.15 -6.42 12.49
N GLU A 298 2.34 -6.20 13.05
CA GLU A 298 3.31 -7.26 13.32
C GLU A 298 2.80 -8.30 14.31
N LYS A 299 2.03 -7.89 15.33
CA LYS A 299 1.36 -8.81 16.25
C LYS A 299 0.38 -9.69 15.48
N GLY A 300 -0.44 -9.11 14.60
CA GLY A 300 -1.33 -9.87 13.72
C GLY A 300 -0.59 -10.91 12.88
N ALA A 301 0.55 -10.52 12.28
CA ALA A 301 1.39 -11.43 11.49
C ALA A 301 2.05 -12.53 12.34
N ARG A 302 2.45 -12.24 13.59
CA ARG A 302 2.95 -13.26 14.53
C ARG A 302 1.84 -14.24 14.92
N SER A 303 0.67 -13.74 15.31
CA SER A 303 -0.50 -14.58 15.62
C SER A 303 -0.91 -15.46 14.44
N ASN A 304 -0.89 -14.93 13.20
CA ASN A 304 -1.19 -15.75 12.03
C ASN A 304 -0.17 -16.88 11.84
N ARG A 305 1.13 -16.61 12.02
CA ARG A 305 2.16 -17.66 11.96
C ARG A 305 1.96 -18.73 13.03
N GLU A 306 1.64 -18.34 14.26
CA GLU A 306 1.33 -19.29 15.34
C GLU A 306 0.13 -20.17 14.99
N MET A 307 -0.95 -19.59 14.45
CA MET A 307 -2.13 -20.34 14.02
C MET A 307 -1.80 -21.30 12.87
N GLU A 308 -1.01 -20.88 11.89
CA GLU A 308 -0.60 -21.72 10.76
C GLU A 308 0.29 -22.88 11.20
N LEU A 309 1.10 -22.72 12.26
CA LEU A 309 1.86 -23.81 12.87
C LEU A 309 0.95 -24.83 13.57
N LEU A 310 -0.10 -24.36 14.25
CA LEU A 310 -1.06 -25.22 14.95
C LEU A 310 -2.03 -25.94 13.99
N VAL A 311 -2.49 -25.23 12.96
CA VAL A 311 -3.53 -25.63 12.01
C VAL A 311 -3.13 -25.16 10.60
N PRO A 312 -2.24 -25.88 9.91
CA PRO A 312 -1.82 -25.53 8.55
C PRO A 312 -2.99 -25.72 7.56
N PHE A 313 -3.25 -24.70 6.72
CA PHE A 313 -4.32 -24.78 5.71
C PHE A 313 -4.05 -25.80 4.60
N ARG A 314 -2.77 -25.97 4.22
CA ARG A 314 -2.29 -26.97 3.26
C ARG A 314 -1.04 -27.63 3.85
N SER A 315 -1.15 -28.85 4.34
CA SER A 315 0.00 -29.61 4.83
C SER A 315 0.31 -30.77 3.88
N THR A 316 1.33 -30.63 3.04
CA THR A 316 1.89 -31.77 2.28
C THR A 316 2.80 -32.65 3.15
N GLY A 317 3.24 -32.16 4.32
CA GLY A 317 3.84 -32.94 5.39
C GLY A 317 3.01 -32.78 6.65
N GLY A 318 2.64 -33.88 7.32
CA GLY A 318 1.81 -33.86 8.52
C GLY A 318 2.37 -32.95 9.64
N ILE A 319 1.52 -32.61 10.61
CA ILE A 319 1.91 -31.84 11.80
C ILE A 319 2.98 -32.65 12.57
N GLY A 320 4.25 -32.29 12.38
CA GLY A 320 5.40 -32.93 13.02
C GLY A 320 5.79 -32.29 14.35
N GLY A 321 6.60 -32.98 15.14
CA GLY A 321 7.14 -32.49 16.42
C GLY A 321 6.16 -32.54 17.59
N GLU A 322 6.39 -31.73 18.63
CA GLU A 322 5.62 -31.69 19.88
C GLU A 322 4.12 -31.39 19.67
N ILE A 323 3.77 -30.73 18.58
CA ILE A 323 2.39 -30.35 18.23
C ILE A 323 1.58 -31.55 17.74
N GLY A 324 2.22 -32.57 17.16
CA GLY A 324 1.55 -33.78 16.65
C GLY A 324 0.88 -34.63 17.74
N GLY A 325 1.33 -34.50 18.99
CA GLY A 325 0.75 -35.18 20.15
C GLY A 325 -0.47 -34.47 20.77
N VAL A 326 -0.77 -33.24 20.34
CA VAL A 326 -1.89 -32.46 20.86
C VAL A 326 -3.17 -32.81 20.09
N ARG A 327 -4.27 -33.05 20.82
CA ARG A 327 -5.58 -33.33 20.21
C ARG A 327 -5.98 -32.19 19.28
N ALA A 328 -6.63 -32.54 18.17
CA ALA A 328 -7.06 -31.55 17.18
C ALA A 328 -7.86 -30.42 17.83
N THR A 329 -8.89 -30.73 18.62
CA THR A 329 -9.71 -29.72 19.31
C THR A 329 -8.90 -28.74 20.15
N ASP A 330 -7.90 -29.21 20.88
CA ASP A 330 -7.04 -28.35 21.72
C ASP A 330 -6.17 -27.43 20.86
N ARG A 331 -5.60 -27.95 19.75
CA ARG A 331 -4.84 -27.12 18.79
C ARG A 331 -5.69 -26.02 18.18
N TYR A 332 -6.90 -26.36 17.76
CA TYR A 332 -7.86 -25.41 17.22
C TYR A 332 -8.25 -24.35 18.26
N GLN A 333 -8.43 -24.73 19.53
CA GLN A 333 -8.77 -23.78 20.59
C GLN A 333 -7.63 -22.82 20.91
N LEU A 334 -6.38 -23.32 20.95
CA LEU A 334 -5.19 -22.49 21.09
C LEU A 334 -5.04 -21.51 19.91
N ALA A 335 -5.27 -21.98 18.68
CA ALA A 335 -5.24 -21.15 17.49
C ALA A 335 -6.34 -20.06 17.52
N VAL A 336 -7.56 -20.39 17.97
CA VAL A 336 -8.64 -19.40 18.13
C VAL A 336 -8.26 -18.30 19.13
N ASN A 337 -7.61 -18.66 20.24
CA ASN A 337 -7.19 -17.68 21.24
C ASN A 337 -6.14 -16.72 20.65
N SER A 338 -5.09 -17.24 20.00
CA SER A 338 -4.08 -16.40 19.31
C SER A 338 -4.71 -15.53 18.22
N GLY A 339 -5.63 -16.09 17.42
CA GLY A 339 -6.33 -15.36 16.36
C GLY A 339 -7.20 -14.22 16.87
N ARG A 340 -7.91 -14.41 17.99
CA ARG A 340 -8.72 -13.35 18.63
C ARG A 340 -7.84 -12.22 19.16
N GLU A 341 -6.74 -12.56 19.85
CA GLU A 341 -5.80 -11.56 20.36
C GLU A 341 -5.10 -10.78 19.25
N GLY A 342 -4.81 -11.44 18.13
CA GLY A 342 -4.25 -10.81 16.94
C GLY A 342 -5.24 -9.89 16.25
N LEU A 343 -6.50 -10.30 16.03
CA LEU A 343 -7.52 -9.48 15.36
C LEU A 343 -8.02 -8.32 16.23
N ALA A 344 -7.93 -8.43 17.56
CA ALA A 344 -8.19 -7.29 18.44
C ALA A 344 -7.21 -6.14 18.17
N ALA A 345 -5.97 -6.46 17.81
CA ALA A 345 -4.94 -5.48 17.46
C ALA A 345 -4.93 -5.10 15.96
N ALA A 346 -5.09 -6.09 15.07
CA ALA A 346 -5.01 -5.91 13.62
C ALA A 346 -6.27 -6.47 12.92
N PRO A 347 -7.44 -5.83 13.10
CA PRO A 347 -8.72 -6.33 12.57
C PRO A 347 -8.76 -6.40 11.03
N ALA A 348 -7.96 -5.56 10.35
CA ALA A 348 -7.83 -5.52 8.90
C ALA A 348 -6.78 -6.50 8.33
N HIS A 349 -6.23 -7.43 9.13
CA HIS A 349 -5.25 -8.40 8.63
C HIS A 349 -5.94 -9.54 7.87
N PRO A 350 -5.71 -9.73 6.55
CA PRO A 350 -6.47 -10.68 5.74
C PRO A 350 -6.26 -12.14 6.17
N GLU A 351 -5.00 -12.56 6.24
CA GLU A 351 -4.61 -13.95 6.51
C GLU A 351 -5.06 -14.38 7.90
N LEU A 352 -5.00 -13.47 8.87
CA LEU A 352 -5.47 -13.72 10.22
C LEU A 352 -7.00 -13.91 10.27
N ASN A 353 -7.77 -13.13 9.51
CA ASN A 353 -9.21 -13.36 9.36
C ASN A 353 -9.48 -14.73 8.73
N PHE A 354 -8.74 -15.12 7.69
CA PHE A 354 -8.87 -16.43 7.07
C PHE A 354 -8.59 -17.58 8.06
N SER A 355 -7.44 -17.54 8.74
CA SER A 355 -7.01 -18.57 9.69
C SER A 355 -7.97 -18.69 10.86
N LEU A 356 -8.51 -17.58 11.37
CA LEU A 356 -9.53 -17.61 12.43
C LEU A 356 -10.86 -18.14 11.94
N GLY A 357 -11.30 -17.77 10.73
CA GLY A 357 -12.47 -18.36 10.09
C GLY A 357 -12.35 -19.87 9.99
N LEU A 358 -11.20 -20.37 9.50
CA LEU A 358 -10.91 -21.80 9.41
C LEU A 358 -11.01 -22.50 10.77
N CYS A 359 -10.43 -21.90 11.81
CA CYS A 359 -10.43 -22.52 13.13
C CYS A 359 -11.83 -22.53 13.77
N LEU A 360 -12.58 -21.43 13.63
CA LEU A 360 -13.95 -21.32 14.13
C LEU A 360 -14.93 -22.19 13.36
N ASP A 361 -14.67 -22.47 12.07
CA ASP A 361 -15.51 -23.38 11.28
C ASP A 361 -15.50 -24.79 11.88
N PHE A 362 -14.33 -25.23 12.34
CA PHE A 362 -14.16 -26.52 13.01
C PHE A 362 -14.80 -26.55 14.41
N ILE A 363 -14.58 -25.52 15.23
CA ILE A 363 -14.99 -25.53 16.65
C ILE A 363 -16.46 -25.15 16.83
N ALA A 364 -16.93 -24.16 16.09
CA ALA A 364 -18.19 -23.47 16.34
C ALA A 364 -19.14 -23.49 15.13
N GLY A 365 -18.68 -23.97 13.98
CA GLY A 365 -19.45 -24.14 12.77
C GLY A 365 -19.56 -22.89 11.90
N ARG A 366 -20.15 -23.10 10.71
CA ARG A 366 -20.22 -22.10 9.62
C ARG A 366 -20.87 -20.78 10.01
N GLY A 367 -21.93 -20.82 10.82
CA GLY A 367 -22.64 -19.61 11.22
C GLY A 367 -21.74 -18.57 11.92
N ILE A 368 -20.69 -19.02 12.61
CA ILE A 368 -19.76 -18.12 13.32
C ILE A 368 -18.53 -17.78 12.44
N SER A 369 -18.09 -18.71 11.58
CA SER A 369 -16.89 -18.55 10.75
C SER A 369 -17.10 -17.65 9.53
N MET A 370 -18.32 -17.63 8.95
CA MET A 370 -18.62 -16.93 7.69
C MET A 370 -18.16 -15.47 7.68
N ARG A 371 -18.44 -14.70 8.74
CA ARG A 371 -18.02 -13.28 8.82
C ARG A 371 -16.51 -13.07 8.67
N TYR A 372 -15.68 -14.03 9.08
CA TYR A 372 -14.23 -13.93 8.96
C TYR A 372 -13.76 -14.26 7.54
N PHE A 373 -14.41 -15.21 6.87
CA PHE A 373 -14.19 -15.45 5.44
C PHE A 373 -14.64 -14.27 4.59
N ASP A 374 -15.75 -13.62 4.94
CA ASP A 374 -16.20 -12.38 4.29
C ASP A 374 -15.18 -11.26 4.44
N ARG A 375 -14.69 -11.03 5.67
CA ARG A 375 -13.63 -10.03 5.92
C ARG A 375 -12.38 -10.35 5.12
N PHE A 376 -11.95 -11.60 5.09
CA PHE A 376 -10.80 -12.03 4.30
C PHE A 376 -10.97 -11.69 2.81
N LEU A 377 -12.09 -12.09 2.20
CA LEU A 377 -12.35 -11.79 0.79
C LEU A 377 -12.45 -10.28 0.54
N ALA A 378 -13.17 -9.54 1.39
CA ALA A 378 -13.29 -8.09 1.28
C ALA A 378 -11.93 -7.40 1.34
N LEU A 379 -11.07 -7.80 2.28
CA LEU A 379 -9.69 -7.28 2.39
C LEU A 379 -8.86 -7.58 1.13
N ARG A 380 -9.09 -8.73 0.48
CA ARG A 380 -8.48 -9.14 -0.80
C ARG A 380 -9.09 -8.47 -2.04
N GLY A 381 -10.05 -7.56 -1.85
CA GLY A 381 -10.74 -6.84 -2.92
C GLY A 381 -11.82 -7.67 -3.62
N ILE A 382 -12.29 -8.74 -2.97
CA ILE A 382 -13.31 -9.64 -3.49
C ILE A 382 -14.59 -9.43 -2.66
N LEU A 383 -15.59 -8.80 -3.27
CA LEU A 383 -16.93 -8.69 -2.69
C LEU A 383 -17.76 -9.83 -3.23
N HIS A 384 -18.09 -10.82 -2.38
CA HIS A 384 -18.55 -12.09 -2.91
C HIS A 384 -19.94 -12.04 -3.59
N TRP A 385 -20.68 -10.96 -3.36
CA TRP A 385 -21.99 -10.67 -3.95
C TRP A 385 -21.88 -9.87 -5.25
N GLU A 386 -20.68 -9.41 -5.63
CA GLU A 386 -20.42 -8.68 -6.87
C GLU A 386 -19.71 -9.60 -7.87
N GLU A 387 -20.42 -10.02 -8.91
CA GLU A 387 -19.89 -10.92 -9.96
C GLU A 387 -18.61 -10.37 -10.62
N ARG A 388 -18.51 -9.03 -10.73
CA ARG A 388 -17.33 -8.34 -11.29
C ARG A 388 -16.04 -8.60 -10.50
N CYS A 389 -16.15 -8.98 -9.22
CA CYS A 389 -15.00 -9.30 -8.38
C CYS A 389 -14.45 -10.72 -8.64
N PHE A 390 -15.20 -11.61 -9.28
CA PHE A 390 -14.79 -12.99 -9.57
C PHE A 390 -14.57 -13.26 -11.05
N SER A 391 -15.33 -12.61 -11.92
CA SER A 391 -15.32 -12.93 -13.34
C SER A 391 -13.94 -12.65 -13.95
N GLY A 392 -13.28 -13.69 -14.45
CA GLY A 392 -11.98 -13.61 -15.13
C GLY A 392 -10.75 -13.48 -14.22
N ARG A 393 -10.89 -13.50 -12.89
CA ARG A 393 -9.76 -13.49 -11.95
C ARG A 393 -9.47 -14.92 -11.45
N PRO A 394 -8.24 -15.44 -11.58
CA PRO A 394 -7.86 -16.69 -10.93
C PRO A 394 -7.85 -16.47 -9.40
N LEU A 395 -8.58 -17.32 -8.67
CA LEU A 395 -8.57 -17.31 -7.22
C LEU A 395 -7.42 -18.17 -6.70
N ASP A 396 -6.74 -17.69 -5.66
CA ASP A 396 -5.86 -18.57 -4.92
C ASP A 396 -6.64 -19.60 -4.09
N ALA A 397 -5.93 -20.56 -3.52
CA ALA A 397 -6.50 -21.63 -2.71
C ALA A 397 -7.36 -21.17 -1.52
N ARG A 398 -6.93 -20.11 -0.84
CA ARG A 398 -7.61 -19.58 0.35
C ARG A 398 -8.84 -18.80 -0.10
N GLU A 399 -8.70 -18.00 -1.16
CA GLU A 399 -9.80 -17.28 -1.80
C GLU A 399 -10.90 -18.24 -2.29
N ALA A 400 -10.53 -19.31 -2.99
CA ALA A 400 -11.43 -20.37 -3.46
C ALA A 400 -12.15 -21.07 -2.29
N TYR A 401 -11.43 -21.41 -1.22
CA TYR A 401 -12.02 -22.04 -0.04
C TYR A 401 -12.99 -21.10 0.69
N ALA A 402 -12.60 -19.84 0.91
CA ALA A 402 -13.46 -18.85 1.55
C ALA A 402 -14.73 -18.59 0.72
N ALA A 403 -14.60 -18.45 -0.60
CA ALA A 403 -15.73 -18.30 -1.50
C ALA A 403 -16.67 -19.51 -1.45
N TRP A 404 -16.12 -20.73 -1.39
CA TRP A 404 -16.90 -21.96 -1.22
C TRP A 404 -17.69 -21.98 0.09
N VAL A 405 -17.07 -21.60 1.21
CA VAL A 405 -17.75 -21.56 2.52
C VAL A 405 -18.93 -20.59 2.49
N LEU A 406 -18.78 -19.44 1.82
CA LEU A 406 -19.80 -18.39 1.77
C LEU A 406 -20.93 -18.68 0.77
N THR A 407 -20.60 -19.24 -0.39
CA THR A 407 -21.57 -19.42 -1.49
C THR A 407 -22.12 -20.84 -1.59
N GLY A 408 -21.46 -21.83 -0.97
CA GLY A 408 -21.73 -23.25 -1.17
C GLY A 408 -21.28 -23.79 -2.53
N TRP A 409 -20.85 -22.94 -3.46
CA TRP A 409 -20.32 -23.35 -4.77
C TRP A 409 -18.86 -23.76 -4.63
N ARG A 410 -18.54 -25.01 -4.97
CA ARG A 410 -17.18 -25.56 -4.85
C ARG A 410 -16.39 -25.26 -6.14
N PRO A 411 -15.35 -24.42 -6.10
CA PRO A 411 -14.46 -24.22 -7.24
C PRO A 411 -13.71 -25.52 -7.56
N PRO A 412 -13.39 -25.78 -8.84
CA PRO A 412 -12.63 -26.96 -9.25
C PRO A 412 -11.22 -27.02 -8.62
N GLU A 413 -10.67 -25.90 -8.15
CA GLU A 413 -9.35 -25.85 -7.50
C GLU A 413 -9.32 -26.27 -6.02
N VAL A 414 -10.47 -26.59 -5.41
CA VAL A 414 -10.54 -27.08 -4.03
C VAL A 414 -10.41 -28.60 -4.03
N GLU A 415 -9.18 -29.12 -3.91
CA GLU A 415 -8.91 -30.55 -3.69
C GLU A 415 -9.61 -31.06 -2.43
N ASP A 416 -10.07 -32.32 -2.45
CA ASP A 416 -10.67 -32.99 -1.30
C ASP A 416 -9.67 -33.01 -0.12
N ARG A 417 -10.15 -32.57 1.05
CA ARG A 417 -9.40 -32.60 2.32
C ARG A 417 -9.40 -33.98 2.94
#